data_AF-A0A957WA81-F1
#
_entry.id   AF-A0A957WA81-F1
#
_cell.length_a   1.000
_cell.length_b   1.000
_cell.length_c   1.000
_cell.angle_alpha   90.00
_cell.angle_beta   90.00
_cell.angle_gamma   90.00
#
_symmetry.space_group_name_H-M   'P 1'
#
loop_
_entity.id
_entity.type
_entity.pdbx_description
1 polymer ?
#
loop_
_entity_poly.entity_id
_entity_poly.type
_entity_poly.pdbx_seq_one_letter_code
_entity_poly.pdbx_strand_id
1 'polypeptide(L)'
;MSNAYNVEHFPLDYCQTDILNLVAAIQSSASLLAIGMPGCGKSRLIDFLIHRPGLREKYNLPESVRIITADGDLGVTGSQGIFIELLRALGSEADAFGDSNPDLLKNRLIAEVRKLETETDLVIIFDNFRQALQQTLGENFFNFLFALRNVRPKLNISYIFLANLEIKPDGFFKLGRLFDKGPDRSICWFTLLNRDDTFFSINRQLHRAGQPPDTLSQAQKVWIYELTGGHALLTRYLTLLTTGGDVDQQTDLAHIVQHAGIRAACDSIWHDLTPAHQNFVIDLTRGRRPTANDKPMLNVLQNYGLLDHQARFFSPVFETFVKLQEKPTGVVDIRCDELQTQVVVTIHNSEQSISLGGLSQRKRRLLCYLIENQGEPCPKDQLIAVGWPTDFEQGVTDQALSRQIDGIRSWLRNEKELSHYLAIETQWGEGYQSVVTG
;
A
#
# COMPACT_ATOMS: atom_id res chain seq x y z
N MET A 1 22.82 -5.95 10.70
CA MET A 1 22.01 -6.54 11.78
C MET A 1 20.84 -5.61 12.04
N SER A 2 19.63 -6.00 11.63
CA SER A 2 18.45 -5.18 11.82
C SER A 2 18.22 -4.99 13.31
N ASN A 3 17.74 -3.81 13.73
CA ASN A 3 17.21 -3.62 15.07
C ASN A 3 16.01 -4.56 15.21
N ALA A 4 16.27 -5.82 15.58
CA ALA A 4 15.25 -6.81 15.83
C ALA A 4 14.23 -6.15 16.74
N TYR A 5 13.01 -5.98 16.22
CA TYR A 5 11.96 -5.37 16.99
C TYR A 5 11.86 -6.17 18.29
N ASN A 6 12.13 -5.53 19.43
CA ASN A 6 12.03 -6.23 20.71
C ASN A 6 10.56 -6.66 20.88
N VAL A 7 10.29 -7.91 20.52
CA VAL A 7 9.01 -8.60 20.61
C VAL A 7 8.94 -9.44 21.88
N GLU A 8 10.04 -9.55 22.64
CA GLU A 8 10.11 -10.35 23.87
C GLU A 8 9.09 -9.89 24.91
N HIS A 9 8.75 -8.60 24.91
CA HIS A 9 7.78 -8.00 25.82
C HIS A 9 6.32 -8.07 25.34
N PHE A 10 6.03 -8.70 24.20
CA PHE A 10 4.66 -8.82 23.74
C PHE A 10 3.88 -9.81 24.61
N PRO A 11 2.61 -9.53 24.93
CA PRO A 11 1.70 -10.52 25.48
C PRO A 11 1.64 -11.73 24.54
N LEU A 12 1.60 -12.94 25.09
CA LEU A 12 1.56 -14.15 24.25
C LEU A 12 0.22 -14.28 23.49
N ASP A 13 -0.81 -13.54 23.88
CA ASP A 13 -2.12 -13.40 23.24
C ASP A 13 -2.23 -12.18 22.32
N TYR A 14 -1.14 -11.46 22.08
CA TYR A 14 -1.14 -10.35 21.13
C TYR A 14 -1.59 -10.82 19.74
N CYS A 15 -2.63 -10.18 19.19
CA CYS A 15 -3.22 -10.53 17.89
C CYS A 15 -3.58 -12.03 17.78
N GLN A 16 -4.13 -12.61 18.86
CA GLN A 16 -4.38 -14.05 18.98
C GLN A 16 -5.12 -14.65 17.78
N THR A 17 -6.16 -13.98 17.28
CA THR A 17 -6.96 -14.48 16.14
C THR A 17 -6.10 -14.71 14.90
N ASP A 18 -5.28 -13.73 14.53
CA ASP A 18 -4.43 -13.81 13.35
C ASP A 18 -3.31 -14.85 13.54
N ILE A 19 -2.76 -14.96 14.75
CA ILE A 19 -1.76 -15.99 15.08
C ILE A 19 -2.35 -17.39 14.96
N LEU A 20 -3.56 -17.62 15.47
CA LEU A 20 -4.22 -18.92 15.36
C LEU A 20 -4.44 -19.33 13.90
N ASN A 21 -4.83 -18.39 13.04
CA ASN A 21 -5.00 -18.64 11.61
C ASN A 21 -3.66 -19.01 10.94
N LEU A 22 -2.58 -18.28 11.24
CA LEU A 22 -1.24 -18.58 10.72
C LEU A 22 -0.72 -19.93 11.23
N VAL A 23 -0.87 -20.21 12.52
CA VAL A 23 -0.45 -21.47 13.15
C VAL A 23 -1.21 -22.64 12.54
N ALA A 24 -2.52 -22.52 12.31
CA ALA A 24 -3.31 -23.57 11.68
C ALA A 24 -2.84 -23.88 10.24
N ALA A 25 -2.46 -22.85 9.48
CA ALA A 25 -1.87 -23.03 8.15
C ALA A 25 -0.51 -23.74 8.22
N ILE A 26 0.34 -23.33 9.15
CA ILE A 26 1.67 -23.92 9.38
C ILE A 26 1.55 -25.40 9.79
N GLN A 27 0.71 -25.72 10.77
CA GLN A 27 0.51 -27.07 11.28
C GLN A 27 -0.10 -28.02 10.24
N SER A 28 -0.86 -27.49 9.29
CA SER A 28 -1.41 -28.26 8.17
C SER A 28 -0.53 -28.25 6.92
N SER A 29 0.66 -27.64 7.01
CA SER A 29 1.60 -27.42 5.90
C SER A 29 0.93 -26.82 4.65
N ALA A 30 -0.09 -26.00 4.86
CA ALA A 30 -0.86 -25.36 3.81
C ALA A 30 -0.18 -24.06 3.38
N SER A 31 -0.07 -23.84 2.07
CA SER A 31 0.28 -22.52 1.58
C SER A 31 -0.91 -21.57 1.75
N LEU A 32 -0.62 -20.34 2.14
CA LEU A 32 -1.58 -19.32 2.53
C LEU A 32 -1.24 -17.99 1.85
N LEU A 33 -2.27 -17.28 1.42
CA LEU A 33 -2.22 -15.86 1.11
C LEU A 33 -2.81 -15.10 2.29
N ALA A 34 -2.00 -14.30 2.95
CA ALA A 34 -2.43 -13.51 4.10
C ALA A 34 -2.53 -12.03 3.70
N ILE A 35 -3.77 -11.51 3.66
CA ILE A 35 -4.13 -10.18 3.15
C ILE A 35 -4.45 -9.26 4.31
N GLY A 36 -3.97 -8.03 4.28
CA GLY A 36 -4.42 -7.00 5.23
C GLY A 36 -4.02 -5.60 4.79
N MET A 37 -4.63 -4.59 5.41
CA MET A 37 -4.36 -3.18 5.08
C MET A 37 -2.86 -2.82 5.19
N PRO A 38 -2.34 -1.91 4.34
CA PRO A 38 -1.02 -1.31 4.53
C PRO A 38 -0.91 -0.71 5.93
N GLY A 39 0.12 -1.10 6.69
CA GLY A 39 0.32 -0.56 8.03
C GLY A 39 -0.52 -1.18 9.16
N CYS A 40 -1.33 -2.21 8.89
CA CYS A 40 -2.07 -2.91 9.97
C CYS A 40 -1.19 -3.75 10.90
N GLY A 41 0.07 -4.01 10.52
CA GLY A 41 1.05 -4.69 11.38
C GLY A 41 1.42 -6.12 10.96
N LYS A 42 1.12 -6.55 9.72
CA LYS A 42 1.45 -7.89 9.18
C LYS A 42 2.89 -8.33 9.46
N SER A 43 3.88 -7.57 8.99
CA SER A 43 5.32 -7.87 9.19
C SER A 43 5.68 -7.99 10.67
N ARG A 44 5.09 -7.13 11.52
CA ARG A 44 5.29 -7.20 12.97
C ARG A 44 4.68 -8.45 13.58
N LEU A 45 3.53 -8.91 13.07
CA LEU A 45 2.94 -10.15 13.54
C LEU A 45 3.81 -11.35 13.16
N ILE A 46 4.42 -11.32 11.98
CA ILE A 46 5.37 -12.36 11.57
C ILE A 46 6.63 -12.33 12.46
N ASP A 47 7.20 -11.15 12.73
CA ASP A 47 8.30 -11.03 13.69
C ASP A 47 7.93 -11.61 15.07
N PHE A 48 6.71 -11.32 15.54
CA PHE A 48 6.20 -11.83 16.80
C PHE A 48 6.05 -13.36 16.77
N LEU A 49 5.48 -13.93 15.71
CA LEU A 49 5.34 -15.37 15.51
C LEU A 49 6.69 -16.10 15.54
N ILE A 50 7.72 -15.52 14.93
CA ILE A 50 9.03 -16.17 14.77
C ILE A 50 9.90 -15.99 16.03
N HIS A 51 9.93 -14.78 16.60
CA HIS A 51 10.92 -14.40 17.60
C HIS A 51 10.39 -14.33 19.03
N ARG A 52 9.08 -14.41 19.28
CA ARG A 52 8.55 -14.36 20.66
C ARG A 52 8.84 -15.65 21.43
N PRO A 53 9.63 -15.62 22.53
CA PRO A 53 9.83 -16.81 23.36
C PRO A 53 8.52 -17.32 23.96
N GLY A 54 8.33 -18.63 24.08
CA GLY A 54 7.12 -19.24 24.63
C GLY A 54 5.90 -19.25 23.69
N LEU A 55 5.96 -18.56 22.55
CA LEU A 55 4.86 -18.57 21.58
C LEU A 55 4.69 -19.95 20.93
N ARG A 56 5.79 -20.62 20.60
CA ARG A 56 5.76 -21.98 20.03
C ARG A 56 5.08 -22.97 20.97
N GLU A 57 5.41 -22.91 22.26
CA GLU A 57 4.77 -23.74 23.31
C GLU A 57 3.28 -23.40 23.45
N LYS A 58 2.93 -22.11 23.58
CA LYS A 58 1.53 -21.68 23.75
C LYS A 58 0.62 -22.17 22.63
N TYR A 59 1.09 -22.13 21.39
CA TYR A 59 0.28 -22.48 20.21
C TYR A 59 0.59 -23.87 19.66
N ASN A 60 1.36 -24.70 20.38
CA ASN A 60 1.74 -26.05 19.98
C ASN A 60 2.37 -26.09 18.57
N LEU A 61 3.24 -25.12 18.24
CA LEU A 61 4.01 -25.17 17.00
C LEU A 61 5.12 -26.22 17.14
N PRO A 62 5.18 -27.23 16.26
CA PRO A 62 6.21 -28.26 16.35
C PRO A 62 7.62 -27.67 16.28
N GLU A 63 8.55 -28.24 17.06
CA GLU A 63 9.97 -27.85 16.99
C GLU A 63 10.58 -28.19 15.62
N SER A 64 10.03 -29.22 14.95
CA SER A 64 10.39 -29.62 13.60
C SER A 64 10.04 -28.59 12.53
N VAL A 65 9.24 -27.56 12.82
CA VAL A 65 8.96 -26.50 11.83
C VAL A 65 10.09 -25.48 11.81
N ARG A 66 10.72 -25.28 10.66
CA ARG A 66 11.61 -24.13 10.40
C ARG A 66 10.84 -23.06 9.64
N ILE A 67 10.80 -21.84 10.20
CA ILE A 67 10.19 -20.68 9.54
C ILE A 67 11.31 -19.76 9.05
N ILE A 68 11.26 -19.36 7.80
CA ILE A 68 12.14 -18.33 7.22
C ILE A 68 11.33 -17.24 6.54
N THR A 69 11.88 -16.04 6.49
CA THR A 69 11.28 -14.87 5.84
C THR A 69 12.13 -14.42 4.67
N ALA A 70 11.48 -13.98 3.60
CA ALA A 70 12.10 -13.23 2.52
C ALA A 70 11.28 -11.97 2.25
N ASP A 71 11.95 -10.86 1.99
CA ASP A 71 11.28 -9.65 1.53
C ASP A 71 10.86 -9.80 0.07
N GLY A 72 9.58 -9.56 -0.20
CA GLY A 72 8.97 -9.57 -1.51
C GLY A 72 9.00 -8.22 -2.21
N ASP A 73 9.54 -7.17 -1.58
CA ASP A 73 9.83 -5.91 -2.27
C ASP A 73 11.07 -6.07 -3.16
N LEU A 74 10.81 -6.32 -4.45
CA LEU A 74 11.83 -6.81 -5.39
C LEU A 74 12.70 -5.72 -6.01
N GLY A 75 12.29 -4.45 -5.89
CA GLY A 75 12.93 -3.34 -6.57
C GLY A 75 13.34 -3.69 -8.02
N VAL A 76 14.58 -3.39 -8.38
CA VAL A 76 15.15 -3.66 -9.71
C VAL A 76 15.58 -5.13 -9.91
N THR A 77 15.75 -5.89 -8.82
CA THR A 77 16.43 -7.21 -8.86
C THR A 77 15.54 -8.38 -9.30
N GLY A 78 14.22 -8.19 -9.28
CA GLY A 78 13.25 -9.23 -9.67
C GLY A 78 13.44 -10.54 -8.91
N SER A 79 13.15 -11.68 -9.54
CA SER A 79 13.18 -12.99 -8.86
C SER A 79 14.54 -13.38 -8.26
N GLN A 80 15.65 -12.81 -8.77
CA GLN A 80 17.00 -13.09 -8.26
C GLN A 80 17.15 -12.61 -6.81
N GLY A 81 16.64 -11.42 -6.49
CA GLY A 81 16.67 -10.86 -5.15
C GLY A 81 16.02 -11.80 -4.13
N ILE A 82 14.83 -12.32 -4.44
CA ILE A 82 14.15 -13.32 -3.59
C ILE A 82 15.03 -14.56 -3.38
N PHE A 83 15.64 -15.11 -4.44
CA PHE A 83 16.46 -16.32 -4.27
C PHE A 83 17.67 -16.08 -3.37
N ILE A 84 18.31 -14.90 -3.47
CA ILE A 84 19.42 -14.50 -2.59
C ILE A 84 18.94 -14.38 -1.14
N GLU A 85 17.80 -13.72 -0.90
CA GLU A 85 17.22 -13.61 0.45
C GLU A 85 16.89 -14.99 1.04
N LEU A 86 16.29 -15.89 0.26
CA LEU A 86 15.99 -17.25 0.70
C LEU A 86 17.26 -18.04 1.04
N LEU A 87 18.30 -17.94 0.20
CA LEU A 87 19.60 -18.58 0.48
C LEU A 87 20.22 -18.02 1.76
N ARG A 88 20.16 -16.70 1.97
CA ARG A 88 20.65 -16.05 3.19
C ARG A 88 19.87 -16.52 4.41
N ALA A 89 18.54 -16.57 4.34
CA ALA A 89 17.67 -17.02 5.43
C ALA A 89 17.86 -18.51 5.77
N LEU A 90 18.30 -19.31 4.79
CA LEU A 90 18.71 -20.70 5.02
C LEU A 90 20.10 -20.83 5.67
N GLY A 91 20.88 -19.74 5.76
CA GLY A 91 22.21 -19.70 6.34
C GLY A 91 23.34 -19.87 5.32
N SER A 92 23.06 -19.73 4.02
CA SER A 92 24.10 -19.73 2.99
C SER A 92 24.83 -18.38 2.97
N GLU A 93 26.15 -18.41 2.75
CA GLU A 93 26.99 -17.20 2.66
C GLU A 93 26.57 -16.34 1.46
N ALA A 94 25.76 -15.31 1.73
CA ALA A 94 25.07 -14.54 0.71
C ALA A 94 25.98 -13.63 -0.14
N ASP A 95 27.11 -13.23 0.42
CA ASP A 95 27.98 -12.19 -0.14
C ASP A 95 28.74 -12.67 -1.38
N ALA A 96 28.75 -13.97 -1.66
CA ALA A 96 29.32 -14.55 -2.87
C ALA A 96 28.37 -14.51 -4.08
N PHE A 97 27.13 -14.07 -3.93
CA PHE A 97 26.09 -14.32 -4.94
C PHE A 97 25.87 -13.23 -6.00
N GLY A 98 26.41 -12.02 -5.87
CA GLY A 98 26.49 -10.98 -6.93
C GLY A 98 25.45 -11.01 -8.08
N ASP A 99 25.90 -10.73 -9.31
CA ASP A 99 25.13 -10.89 -10.57
C ASP A 99 25.01 -12.38 -10.98
N SER A 100 24.71 -13.28 -10.04
CA SER A 100 24.59 -14.71 -10.36
C SER A 100 23.42 -14.99 -11.29
N ASN A 101 23.67 -15.88 -12.26
CA ASN A 101 22.62 -16.42 -13.13
C ASN A 101 21.45 -16.99 -12.29
N PRO A 102 20.18 -16.62 -12.57
CA PRO A 102 19.00 -17.13 -11.88
C PRO A 102 18.96 -18.65 -11.71
N ASP A 103 19.41 -19.40 -12.72
CA ASP A 103 19.34 -20.86 -12.67
C ASP A 103 20.38 -21.47 -11.73
N LEU A 104 21.54 -20.81 -11.54
CA LEU A 104 22.50 -21.19 -10.51
C LEU A 104 21.92 -20.96 -9.11
N LEU A 105 21.24 -19.83 -8.90
CA LEU A 105 20.57 -19.52 -7.63
C LEU A 105 19.47 -20.54 -7.33
N LYS A 106 18.65 -20.90 -8.32
CA LYS A 106 17.62 -21.96 -8.19
C LYS A 106 18.23 -23.31 -7.80
N ASN A 107 19.26 -23.75 -8.52
CA ASN A 107 19.93 -25.03 -8.25
C ASN A 107 20.56 -25.06 -6.86
N ARG A 108 21.13 -23.93 -6.42
CA ARG A 108 21.69 -23.82 -5.08
C ARG A 108 20.59 -23.86 -4.02
N LEU A 109 19.48 -23.16 -4.22
CA LEU A 109 18.36 -23.17 -3.29
C LEU A 109 17.78 -24.59 -3.15
N ILE A 110 17.63 -25.33 -4.26
CA ILE A 110 17.27 -26.76 -4.23
C ILE A 110 18.28 -27.56 -3.39
N ALA A 111 19.58 -27.32 -3.58
CA ALA A 111 20.62 -28.02 -2.83
C ALA A 111 20.57 -27.71 -1.32
N GLU A 112 20.38 -26.45 -0.92
CA GLU A 112 20.26 -26.08 0.49
C GLU A 112 18.99 -26.66 1.13
N VAL A 113 17.85 -26.62 0.44
CA VAL A 113 16.60 -27.24 0.92
C VAL A 113 16.75 -28.75 1.08
N ARG A 114 17.52 -29.42 0.23
CA ARG A 114 17.82 -30.87 0.37
C ARG A 114 18.68 -31.22 1.57
N LYS A 115 19.49 -30.28 2.08
CA LYS A 115 20.34 -30.50 3.28
C LYS A 115 19.57 -30.44 4.58
N LEU A 116 18.37 -29.84 4.60
CA LEU A 116 17.50 -29.82 5.78
C LEU A 116 17.18 -31.25 6.22
N GLU A 117 16.94 -31.48 7.50
CA GLU A 117 16.60 -32.83 8.00
C GLU A 117 15.27 -33.30 7.40
N THR A 118 15.08 -34.62 7.27
CA THR A 118 13.91 -35.20 6.57
C THR A 118 12.59 -34.99 7.29
N GLU A 119 12.64 -34.68 8.58
CA GLU A 119 11.47 -34.49 9.44
C GLU A 119 11.17 -33.01 9.71
N THR A 120 12.02 -32.09 9.24
CA THR A 120 11.89 -30.65 9.50
C THR A 120 11.01 -29.98 8.44
N ASP A 121 9.76 -29.66 8.71
CA ASP A 121 8.92 -28.87 7.78
C ASP A 121 9.51 -27.46 7.54
N LEU A 122 9.33 -26.92 6.34
CA LEU A 122 9.84 -25.59 5.98
C LEU A 122 8.70 -24.65 5.59
N VAL A 123 8.52 -23.59 6.37
CA VAL A 123 7.60 -22.49 6.07
C VAL A 123 8.39 -21.31 5.54
N ILE A 124 8.06 -20.88 4.33
CA ILE A 124 8.67 -19.70 3.70
C ILE A 124 7.63 -18.58 3.67
N ILE A 125 7.93 -17.49 4.37
CA ILE A 125 7.06 -16.32 4.43
C ILE A 125 7.63 -15.23 3.50
N PHE A 126 6.84 -14.82 2.52
CA PHE A 126 7.16 -13.68 1.66
C PHE A 126 6.46 -12.43 2.19
N ASP A 127 7.22 -11.54 2.82
CA ASP A 127 6.71 -10.25 3.28
C ASP A 127 6.55 -9.27 2.09
N ASN A 128 5.68 -8.26 2.20
CA ASN A 128 5.49 -7.21 1.17
C ASN A 128 5.33 -7.72 -0.28
N PHE A 129 4.68 -8.87 -0.49
CA PHE A 129 4.65 -9.56 -1.78
C PHE A 129 3.75 -8.88 -2.85
N ARG A 130 3.22 -7.68 -2.57
CA ARG A 130 2.32 -6.93 -3.47
C ARG A 130 2.97 -6.64 -4.83
N GLN A 131 4.14 -6.01 -4.86
CA GLN A 131 4.80 -5.63 -6.11
C GLN A 131 5.18 -6.86 -6.94
N ALA A 132 5.68 -7.89 -6.26
CA ALA A 132 6.06 -9.16 -6.84
C ALA A 132 4.91 -9.83 -7.62
N LEU A 133 3.69 -9.76 -7.08
CA LEU A 133 2.48 -10.29 -7.73
C LEU A 133 2.00 -9.48 -8.93
N GLN A 134 2.20 -8.15 -8.91
CA GLN A 134 1.58 -7.26 -9.88
C GLN A 134 2.43 -7.00 -11.13
N GLN A 135 3.76 -6.98 -11.03
CA GLN A 135 4.61 -6.46 -12.12
C GLN A 135 5.87 -7.26 -12.41
N THR A 136 6.46 -7.95 -11.43
CA THR A 136 7.87 -8.38 -11.56
C THR A 136 8.06 -9.89 -11.71
N LEU A 137 7.14 -10.72 -11.23
CA LEU A 137 7.32 -12.18 -11.24
C LEU A 137 6.54 -12.88 -12.38
N GLY A 138 7.30 -13.51 -13.27
CA GLY A 138 6.78 -14.37 -14.33
C GLY A 138 6.34 -15.75 -13.83
N GLU A 139 5.65 -16.51 -14.68
CA GLU A 139 5.17 -17.87 -14.38
C GLU A 139 6.30 -18.82 -13.95
N ASN A 140 7.49 -18.64 -14.54
CA ASN A 140 8.68 -19.43 -14.22
C ASN A 140 9.07 -19.37 -12.73
N PHE A 141 8.81 -18.26 -12.05
CA PHE A 141 9.06 -18.15 -10.61
C PHE A 141 8.11 -19.05 -9.81
N PHE A 142 6.81 -19.00 -10.10
CA PHE A 142 5.81 -19.80 -9.39
C PHE A 142 5.94 -21.30 -9.72
N ASN A 143 6.26 -21.63 -10.97
CA ASN A 143 6.59 -23.00 -11.38
C ASN A 143 7.83 -23.50 -10.63
N PHE A 144 8.83 -22.64 -10.40
CA PHE A 144 9.98 -22.99 -9.58
C PHE A 144 9.61 -23.20 -8.10
N LEU A 145 8.78 -22.34 -7.49
CA LEU A 145 8.30 -22.59 -6.12
C LEU A 145 7.55 -23.91 -6.04
N PHE A 146 6.67 -24.20 -7.00
CA PHE A 146 5.98 -25.49 -7.07
C PHE A 146 6.96 -26.67 -7.17
N ALA A 147 7.99 -26.56 -8.02
CA ALA A 147 9.03 -27.58 -8.13
C ALA A 147 9.82 -27.72 -6.81
N LEU A 148 10.20 -26.60 -6.18
CA LEU A 148 10.92 -26.56 -4.92
C LEU A 148 10.15 -27.26 -3.80
N ARG A 149 8.84 -27.02 -3.71
CA ARG A 149 7.93 -27.70 -2.78
C ARG A 149 7.99 -29.22 -2.89
N ASN A 150 8.17 -29.72 -4.10
CA ASN A 150 8.19 -31.16 -4.41
C ASN A 150 9.60 -31.76 -4.47
N VAL A 151 10.65 -31.02 -4.09
CA VAL A 151 12.05 -31.50 -4.17
C VAL A 151 12.32 -32.69 -3.26
N ARG A 152 11.51 -32.90 -2.21
CA ARG A 152 11.70 -33.99 -1.26
C ARG A 152 10.37 -34.72 -1.02
N PRO A 153 10.39 -36.06 -0.90
CA PRO A 153 9.18 -36.86 -0.75
C PRO A 153 8.51 -36.79 0.63
N LYS A 154 9.23 -36.31 1.67
CA LYS A 154 8.75 -36.27 3.06
C LYS A 154 8.74 -34.86 3.68
N LEU A 155 9.36 -33.87 3.03
CA LEU A 155 9.40 -32.51 3.52
C LEU A 155 8.13 -31.78 3.06
N ASN A 156 7.38 -31.19 3.98
CA ASN A 156 6.35 -30.26 3.58
C ASN A 156 6.94 -28.86 3.52
N ILE A 157 7.01 -28.30 2.31
CA ILE A 157 7.27 -26.88 2.13
C ILE A 157 5.93 -26.18 1.94
N SER A 158 5.70 -25.14 2.74
CA SER A 158 4.52 -24.29 2.63
C SER A 158 4.91 -22.83 2.48
N TYR A 159 4.14 -22.08 1.71
CA TYR A 159 4.38 -20.67 1.45
C TYR A 159 3.32 -19.81 2.11
N ILE A 160 3.74 -18.76 2.84
CA ILE A 160 2.83 -17.73 3.32
C ILE A 160 3.16 -16.44 2.58
N PHE A 161 2.25 -15.96 1.75
CA PHE A 161 2.41 -14.72 1.01
C PHE A 161 1.70 -13.59 1.77
N LEU A 162 2.43 -12.58 2.23
CA LEU A 162 1.82 -11.40 2.83
C LEU A 162 1.56 -10.38 1.73
N ALA A 163 0.28 -10.03 1.56
CA ALA A 163 -0.14 -9.06 0.56
C ALA A 163 -1.11 -8.05 1.17
N ASN A 164 -1.44 -7.05 0.36
CA ASN A 164 -2.57 -6.17 0.63
C ASN A 164 -3.75 -6.54 -0.30
N LEU A 165 -4.71 -5.63 -0.52
CA LEU A 165 -6.06 -5.97 -1.01
C LEU A 165 -6.09 -6.69 -2.37
N GLU A 166 -5.31 -6.24 -3.34
CA GLU A 166 -5.50 -6.70 -4.72
C GLU A 166 -4.42 -7.66 -5.22
N ILE A 167 -4.83 -8.90 -5.44
CA ILE A 167 -4.18 -9.80 -6.40
C ILE A 167 -5.10 -9.95 -7.60
N LYS A 168 -4.60 -9.56 -8.78
CA LYS A 168 -5.33 -9.75 -10.04
C LYS A 168 -5.66 -11.24 -10.25
N PRO A 169 -6.76 -11.58 -10.96
CA PRO A 169 -7.12 -12.96 -11.25
C PRO A 169 -5.95 -13.80 -11.81
N ASP A 170 -5.11 -13.21 -12.67
CA ASP A 170 -3.92 -13.86 -13.21
C ASP A 170 -2.87 -14.22 -12.15
N GLY A 171 -2.71 -13.35 -11.14
CA GLY A 171 -1.86 -13.63 -9.97
C GLY A 171 -2.40 -14.78 -9.14
N PHE A 172 -3.72 -14.83 -8.96
CA PHE A 172 -4.38 -15.95 -8.28
C PHE A 172 -4.23 -17.28 -9.04
N PHE A 173 -4.36 -17.27 -10.37
CA PHE A 173 -4.16 -18.48 -11.17
C PHE A 173 -2.73 -19.03 -11.02
N LYS A 174 -1.72 -18.14 -11.03
CA LYS A 174 -0.31 -18.52 -10.80
C LYS A 174 -0.09 -19.13 -9.42
N LEU A 175 -0.75 -18.58 -8.40
CA LEU A 175 -0.69 -19.11 -7.03
C LEU A 175 -1.52 -20.38 -6.82
N GLY A 176 -2.55 -20.61 -7.63
CA GLY A 176 -3.50 -21.71 -7.45
C GLY A 176 -2.84 -23.09 -7.37
N ARG A 177 -1.72 -23.30 -8.07
CA ARG A 177 -0.94 -24.55 -8.00
C ARG A 177 -0.22 -24.77 -6.68
N LEU A 178 0.02 -23.70 -5.90
CA LEU A 178 0.64 -23.75 -4.59
C LEU A 178 -0.40 -23.99 -3.47
N PHE A 179 -1.69 -23.80 -3.76
CA PHE A 179 -2.79 -23.91 -2.79
C PHE A 179 -3.54 -25.24 -2.94
N ASP A 180 -3.34 -26.16 -1.99
CA ASP A 180 -3.90 -27.52 -2.05
C ASP A 180 -5.44 -27.56 -2.00
N LYS A 181 -6.06 -26.54 -1.39
CA LYS A 181 -7.51 -26.49 -1.12
C LYS A 181 -8.24 -25.46 -2.00
N GLY A 182 -7.56 -24.96 -3.04
CA GLY A 182 -8.04 -23.86 -3.86
C GLY A 182 -7.89 -22.49 -3.18
N PRO A 183 -8.05 -21.39 -3.94
CA PRO A 183 -7.76 -20.03 -3.46
C PRO A 183 -8.67 -19.61 -2.29
N ASP A 184 -9.97 -19.90 -2.34
CA ASP A 184 -10.93 -19.42 -1.33
C ASP A 184 -10.68 -19.96 0.08
N ARG A 185 -10.00 -21.10 0.21
CA ARG A 185 -9.64 -21.73 1.49
C ARG A 185 -8.21 -21.44 1.91
N SER A 186 -7.45 -20.74 1.07
CA SER A 186 -6.06 -20.38 1.29
C SER A 186 -5.90 -18.87 1.50
N ILE A 187 -6.98 -18.12 1.75
CA ILE A 187 -6.90 -16.70 2.09
C ILE A 187 -7.13 -16.53 3.60
N CYS A 188 -6.19 -15.86 4.26
CA CYS A 188 -6.33 -15.36 5.63
C CYS A 188 -6.41 -13.84 5.58
N TRP A 189 -7.42 -13.26 6.19
CA TRP A 189 -7.53 -11.81 6.32
C TRP A 189 -7.00 -11.40 7.69
N PHE A 190 -5.97 -10.56 7.71
CA PHE A 190 -5.45 -9.96 8.94
C PHE A 190 -6.47 -8.98 9.49
N THR A 191 -6.74 -9.10 10.78
CA THR A 191 -7.64 -8.21 11.48
C THR A 191 -6.93 -6.93 11.96
N LEU A 192 -7.72 -5.90 12.25
CA LEU A 192 -7.25 -4.74 13.00
C LEU A 192 -6.98 -5.12 14.45
N LEU A 193 -6.13 -4.36 15.14
CA LEU A 193 -5.87 -4.61 16.56
C LEU A 193 -7.17 -4.47 17.34
N ASN A 194 -7.46 -5.44 18.22
CA ASN A 194 -8.50 -5.25 19.21
C ASN A 194 -8.09 -4.15 20.21
N ARG A 195 -8.98 -3.83 21.14
CA ARG A 195 -8.77 -2.77 22.12
C ARG A 195 -7.54 -3.00 23.01
N ASP A 196 -7.36 -4.22 23.51
CA ASP A 196 -6.26 -4.54 24.44
C ASP A 196 -4.91 -4.52 23.72
N ASP A 197 -4.85 -5.08 22.50
CA ASP A 197 -3.67 -5.02 21.64
C ASP A 197 -3.33 -3.60 21.22
N THR A 198 -4.35 -2.76 20.98
CA THR A 198 -4.16 -1.33 20.71
C THR A 198 -3.56 -0.63 21.93
N PHE A 199 -4.08 -0.87 23.13
CA PHE A 199 -3.57 -0.25 24.36
C PHE A 199 -2.15 -0.70 24.68
N PHE A 200 -1.84 -1.98 24.46
CA PHE A 200 -0.47 -2.47 24.53
C PHE A 200 0.43 -1.75 23.53
N SER A 201 -0.01 -1.60 22.28
CA SER A 201 0.74 -0.89 21.24
C SER A 201 1.01 0.58 21.62
N ILE A 202 0.00 1.29 22.16
CA ILE A 202 0.14 2.66 22.67
C ILE A 202 1.22 2.72 23.76
N ASN A 203 1.12 1.89 24.80
CA ASN A 203 2.08 1.87 25.91
C ASN A 203 3.50 1.56 25.42
N ARG A 204 3.64 0.68 24.44
CA ARG A 204 4.94 0.37 23.82
C ARG A 204 5.52 1.56 23.06
N GLN A 205 4.70 2.35 22.36
CA GLN A 205 5.19 3.58 21.72
C GLN A 205 5.64 4.61 22.74
N LEU A 206 4.89 4.78 23.84
CA LEU A 206 5.28 5.66 24.94
C LEU A 206 6.66 5.26 25.51
N HIS A 207 6.81 3.98 25.85
CA HIS A 207 8.08 3.45 26.36
C HIS A 207 9.25 3.69 25.39
N ARG A 208 9.03 3.50 24.07
CA ARG A 208 10.06 3.78 23.05
C ARG A 208 10.41 5.26 22.93
N ALA A 209 9.46 6.14 23.21
CA ALA A 209 9.69 7.58 23.29
C ALA A 209 10.28 8.03 24.64
N GLY A 210 10.62 7.08 25.54
CA GLY A 210 11.10 7.38 26.88
C GLY A 210 10.03 7.95 27.82
N GLN A 211 8.76 7.80 27.46
CA GLN A 211 7.61 8.27 28.22
C GLN A 211 7.05 7.15 29.10
N PRO A 212 6.60 7.45 30.34
CA PRO A 212 6.01 6.45 31.19
C PRO A 212 4.61 6.00 30.67
N PRO A 213 4.12 4.79 31.02
CA PRO A 213 2.87 4.25 30.48
C PRO A 213 1.60 5.04 30.83
N ASP A 214 1.67 5.86 31.89
CA ASP A 214 0.62 6.73 32.41
C ASP A 214 0.64 8.15 31.81
N THR A 215 1.58 8.45 30.91
CA THR A 215 1.61 9.73 30.16
C THR A 215 0.29 10.02 29.46
N LEU A 216 -0.36 8.98 28.91
CA LEU A 216 -1.70 9.10 28.36
C LEU A 216 -2.72 8.50 29.34
N SER A 217 -3.74 9.28 29.66
CA SER A 217 -4.89 8.83 30.44
C SER A 217 -5.66 7.73 29.72
N GLN A 218 -6.44 6.96 30.48
CA GLN A 218 -7.29 5.92 29.91
C GLN A 218 -8.31 6.47 28.91
N ALA A 219 -8.84 7.68 29.16
CA ALA A 219 -9.76 8.35 28.25
C ALA A 219 -9.08 8.69 26.91
N GLN A 220 -7.82 9.14 26.93
CA GLN A 220 -7.05 9.38 25.70
C GLN A 220 -6.76 8.09 24.94
N LYS A 221 -6.44 6.98 25.63
CA LYS A 221 -6.23 5.67 24.97
C LYS A 221 -7.50 5.18 24.27
N VAL A 222 -8.66 5.31 24.93
CA VAL A 222 -9.97 4.98 24.34
C VAL A 222 -10.24 5.84 23.11
N TRP A 223 -10.06 7.15 23.23
CA TRP A 223 -10.24 8.07 22.12
C TRP A 223 -9.34 7.75 20.93
N ILE A 224 -8.06 7.44 21.16
CA ILE A 224 -7.14 7.00 20.10
C ILE A 224 -7.65 5.71 19.42
N TYR A 225 -8.10 4.73 20.20
CA TYR A 225 -8.65 3.49 19.64
C TYR A 225 -9.90 3.76 18.79
N GLU A 226 -10.84 4.56 19.29
CA GLU A 226 -12.07 4.92 18.57
C GLU A 226 -11.79 5.67 17.26
N LEU A 227 -10.82 6.59 17.27
CA LEU A 227 -10.44 7.33 16.06
C LEU A 227 -9.71 6.49 15.03
N THR A 228 -8.93 5.50 15.47
CA THR A 228 -8.05 4.71 14.58
C THR A 228 -8.59 3.33 14.23
N GLY A 229 -9.65 2.88 14.91
CA GLY A 229 -10.22 1.53 14.74
C GLY A 229 -9.25 0.40 15.07
N GLY A 230 -8.16 0.67 15.79
CA GLY A 230 -7.08 -0.31 16.02
C GLY A 230 -6.12 -0.50 14.84
N HIS A 231 -6.11 0.40 13.85
CA HIS A 231 -5.11 0.35 12.78
C HIS A 231 -3.72 0.75 13.29
N ALA A 232 -2.80 -0.22 13.38
CA ALA A 232 -1.53 -0.10 14.09
C ALA A 232 -0.70 1.15 13.72
N LEU A 233 -0.62 1.51 12.44
CA LEU A 233 0.13 2.68 12.00
C LEU A 233 -0.58 4.01 12.34
N LEU A 234 -1.91 4.06 12.23
CA LEU A 234 -2.69 5.24 12.62
C LEU A 234 -2.64 5.43 14.14
N THR A 235 -2.80 4.34 14.90
CA THR A 235 -2.63 4.33 16.37
C THR A 235 -1.26 4.87 16.76
N ARG A 236 -0.18 4.44 16.08
CA ARG A 236 1.17 4.93 16.35
C ARG A 236 1.27 6.45 16.16
N TYR A 237 0.84 6.96 15.01
CA TYR A 237 0.98 8.39 14.73
C TYR A 237 0.11 9.24 15.66
N LEU A 238 -1.14 8.83 15.89
CA LEU A 238 -2.03 9.57 16.78
C LEU A 238 -1.51 9.55 18.22
N THR A 239 -0.96 8.44 18.69
CA THR A 239 -0.28 8.36 20.01
C THR A 239 0.83 9.42 20.12
N LEU A 240 1.71 9.50 19.13
CA LEU A 240 2.84 10.44 19.15
C LEU A 240 2.35 11.90 19.17
N LEU A 241 1.36 12.24 18.35
CA LEU A 241 0.77 13.59 18.31
C LEU A 241 0.09 13.94 19.66
N THR A 242 -0.66 13.00 20.25
CA THR A 242 -1.31 13.23 21.54
C THR A 242 -0.30 13.38 22.68
N THR A 243 0.77 12.58 22.66
CA THR A 243 1.85 12.69 23.66
C THR A 243 2.65 13.99 23.50
N GLY A 244 2.83 14.48 22.27
CA GLY A 244 3.47 15.75 21.99
C GLY A 244 2.62 16.98 22.34
N GLY A 245 1.32 16.80 22.55
CA GLY A 245 0.38 17.90 22.75
C GLY A 245 -0.05 18.59 21.46
N ASP A 246 0.27 18.00 20.29
CA ASP A 246 -0.12 18.54 18.98
C ASP A 246 -1.61 18.37 18.71
N VAL A 247 -2.21 17.32 19.28
CA VAL A 247 -3.64 17.01 19.15
C VAL A 247 -4.21 16.49 20.47
N ASP A 248 -5.49 16.75 20.68
CA ASP A 248 -6.26 16.31 21.83
C ASP A 248 -7.70 15.94 21.44
N GLN A 249 -8.53 15.60 22.44
CA GLN A 249 -9.92 15.20 22.23
C GLN A 249 -10.83 16.29 21.65
N GLN A 250 -10.40 17.55 21.67
CA GLN A 250 -11.14 18.68 21.12
C GLN A 250 -10.69 19.03 19.69
N THR A 251 -9.57 18.45 19.25
CA THR A 251 -9.00 18.70 17.93
C THR A 251 -9.91 18.15 16.84
N ASP A 252 -10.23 19.00 15.86
CA ASP A 252 -11.06 18.63 14.73
C ASP A 252 -10.43 17.53 13.86
N LEU A 253 -11.26 16.61 13.36
CA LEU A 253 -10.78 15.48 12.56
C LEU A 253 -10.12 15.92 11.26
N ALA A 254 -10.61 16.99 10.62
CA ALA A 254 -9.98 17.48 9.39
C ALA A 254 -8.57 18.01 9.69
N HIS A 255 -8.34 18.62 10.86
CA HIS A 255 -7.01 19.00 11.30
C HIS A 255 -6.12 17.77 11.55
N ILE A 256 -6.62 16.76 12.26
CA ILE A 256 -5.89 15.49 12.53
C ILE A 256 -5.41 14.85 11.22
N VAL A 257 -6.28 14.78 10.20
CA VAL A 257 -5.96 14.18 8.90
C VAL A 257 -4.86 14.93 8.14
N GLN A 258 -4.66 16.23 8.38
CA GLN A 258 -3.60 17.00 7.71
C GLN A 258 -2.20 16.74 8.27
N HIS A 259 -2.06 16.11 9.43
CA HIS A 259 -0.74 15.76 9.96
C HIS A 259 -0.06 14.74 9.03
N ALA A 260 1.19 15.02 8.65
CA ALA A 260 1.90 14.26 7.62
C ALA A 260 1.94 12.75 7.84
N GLY A 261 2.13 12.28 9.09
CA GLY A 261 2.12 10.85 9.42
C GLY A 261 0.75 10.19 9.26
N ILE A 262 -0.31 10.85 9.73
CA ILE A 262 -1.70 10.39 9.58
C ILE A 262 -2.09 10.37 8.11
N ARG A 263 -1.80 11.47 7.39
CA ARG A 263 -2.06 11.58 5.95
C ARG A 263 -1.34 10.50 5.17
N ALA A 264 -0.06 10.29 5.39
CA ALA A 264 0.71 9.25 4.70
C ALA A 264 0.17 7.83 4.97
N ALA A 265 -0.29 7.55 6.20
CA ALA A 265 -0.94 6.28 6.51
C ALA A 265 -2.28 6.11 5.77
N CYS A 266 -3.11 7.16 5.71
CA CYS A 266 -4.37 7.14 4.96
C CYS A 266 -4.13 7.03 3.46
N ASP A 267 -3.16 7.79 2.91
CA ASP A 267 -2.74 7.70 1.51
C ASP A 267 -2.30 6.28 1.18
N SER A 268 -1.55 5.62 2.06
CA SER A 268 -1.12 4.23 1.85
C SER A 268 -2.31 3.27 1.71
N ILE A 269 -3.31 3.38 2.59
CA ILE A 269 -4.55 2.59 2.51
C ILE A 269 -5.31 2.94 1.22
N TRP A 270 -5.47 4.22 0.91
CA TRP A 270 -6.20 4.71 -0.26
C TRP A 270 -5.63 4.20 -1.59
N HIS A 271 -4.31 4.26 -1.76
CA HIS A 271 -3.61 3.78 -2.95
C HIS A 271 -3.50 2.25 -3.02
N ASP A 272 -3.97 1.54 -2.00
CA ASP A 272 -4.14 0.09 -2.03
C ASP A 272 -5.52 -0.33 -2.58
N LEU A 273 -6.48 0.61 -2.61
CA LEU A 273 -7.79 0.40 -3.18
C LEU A 273 -7.76 0.53 -4.72
N THR A 274 -8.62 -0.23 -5.38
CA THR A 274 -8.87 -0.05 -6.83
C THR A 274 -9.74 1.20 -7.05
N PRO A 275 -9.78 1.78 -8.26
CA PRO A 275 -10.69 2.88 -8.55
C PRO A 275 -12.16 2.57 -8.25
N ALA A 276 -12.59 1.32 -8.48
CA ALA A 276 -13.95 0.87 -8.15
C ALA A 276 -14.19 0.84 -6.64
N HIS A 277 -13.22 0.37 -5.84
CA HIS A 277 -13.28 0.42 -4.38
C HIS A 277 -13.30 1.86 -3.86
N GLN A 278 -12.45 2.73 -4.41
CA GLN A 278 -12.37 4.16 -4.05
C GLN A 278 -13.69 4.90 -4.30
N ASN A 279 -14.26 4.74 -5.50
CA ASN A 279 -15.55 5.33 -5.84
C ASN A 279 -16.67 4.81 -4.93
N PHE A 280 -16.66 3.50 -4.65
CA PHE A 280 -17.64 2.89 -3.76
C PHE A 280 -17.60 3.51 -2.36
N VAL A 281 -16.41 3.69 -1.77
CA VAL A 281 -16.29 4.28 -0.42
C VAL A 281 -16.58 5.78 -0.40
N ILE A 282 -16.29 6.52 -1.48
CA ILE A 282 -16.74 7.91 -1.65
C ILE A 282 -18.27 8.00 -1.69
N ASP A 283 -18.94 7.09 -2.39
CA ASP A 283 -20.40 7.08 -2.40
C ASP A 283 -20.99 6.82 -1.00
N LEU A 284 -20.32 6.00 -0.18
CA LEU A 284 -20.73 5.77 1.21
C LEU A 284 -20.59 7.04 2.06
N THR A 285 -19.53 7.83 1.89
CA THR A 285 -19.37 9.10 2.63
C THR A 285 -20.44 10.12 2.26
N ARG A 286 -21.00 10.03 1.05
CA ARG A 286 -22.17 10.81 0.58
C ARG A 286 -23.52 10.27 1.05
N GLY A 287 -23.52 9.20 1.84
CA GLY A 287 -24.73 8.59 2.39
C GLY A 287 -25.46 7.62 1.44
N ARG A 288 -24.83 7.21 0.32
CA ARG A 288 -25.37 6.11 -0.51
C ARG A 288 -25.45 4.86 0.36
N ARG A 289 -26.62 4.21 0.37
CA ARG A 289 -26.77 2.93 1.05
C ARG A 289 -26.37 1.78 0.11
N PRO A 290 -25.60 0.77 0.58
CA PRO A 290 -25.31 -0.42 -0.20
C PRO A 290 -26.59 -1.12 -0.68
N THR A 291 -26.57 -1.61 -1.92
CA THR A 291 -27.65 -2.40 -2.53
C THR A 291 -27.26 -3.89 -2.60
N ALA A 292 -28.18 -4.75 -3.04
CA ALA A 292 -27.89 -6.17 -3.22
C ALA A 292 -26.76 -6.43 -4.26
N ASN A 293 -26.63 -5.56 -5.26
CA ASN A 293 -25.59 -5.65 -6.30
C ASN A 293 -24.19 -5.30 -5.74
N ASP A 294 -24.13 -4.55 -4.65
CA ASP A 294 -22.88 -4.14 -4.00
C ASP A 294 -22.30 -5.25 -3.10
N LYS A 295 -23.02 -6.36 -2.88
CA LYS A 295 -22.63 -7.41 -1.92
C LYS A 295 -21.21 -7.97 -2.15
N PRO A 296 -20.75 -8.26 -3.39
CA PRO A 296 -19.37 -8.73 -3.60
C PRO A 296 -18.32 -7.69 -3.18
N MET A 297 -18.54 -6.41 -3.54
CA MET A 297 -17.67 -5.29 -3.17
C MET A 297 -17.63 -5.11 -1.65
N LEU A 298 -18.81 -5.15 -1.01
CA LEU A 298 -18.94 -5.00 0.43
C LEU A 298 -18.22 -6.12 1.18
N ASN A 299 -18.38 -7.37 0.75
CA ASN A 299 -17.69 -8.51 1.35
C ASN A 299 -16.16 -8.36 1.29
N VAL A 300 -15.62 -7.89 0.16
CA VAL A 300 -14.18 -7.67 0.00
C VAL A 300 -13.69 -6.59 0.96
N LEU A 301 -14.36 -5.44 1.00
CA LEU A 301 -13.99 -4.33 1.89
C LEU A 301 -14.18 -4.65 3.38
N GLN A 302 -15.17 -5.48 3.71
CA GLN A 302 -15.39 -5.98 5.07
C GLN A 302 -14.31 -6.96 5.51
N ASN A 303 -13.98 -7.95 4.67
CA ASN A 303 -12.90 -8.89 4.97
C ASN A 303 -11.54 -8.19 5.06
N TYR A 304 -11.33 -7.16 4.23
CA TYR A 304 -10.13 -6.33 4.30
C TYR A 304 -10.04 -5.47 5.57
N GLY A 305 -11.14 -5.34 6.32
CA GLY A 305 -11.23 -4.56 7.54
C GLY A 305 -11.41 -3.06 7.32
N LEU A 306 -11.73 -2.62 6.10
CA LEU A 306 -11.99 -1.21 5.79
C LEU A 306 -13.38 -0.79 6.26
N LEU A 307 -14.34 -1.70 6.15
CA LEU A 307 -15.74 -1.52 6.56
C LEU A 307 -16.14 -2.58 7.59
N ASP A 308 -17.03 -2.23 8.51
CA ASP A 308 -17.67 -3.20 9.40
C ASP A 308 -18.89 -3.88 8.73
N HIS A 309 -19.53 -4.80 9.45
CA HIS A 309 -20.73 -5.50 8.97
C HIS A 309 -21.92 -4.58 8.67
N GLN A 310 -21.93 -3.36 9.21
CA GLN A 310 -22.92 -2.32 8.97
C GLN A 310 -22.49 -1.33 7.87
N ALA A 311 -21.42 -1.63 7.14
CA ALA A 311 -20.83 -0.78 6.10
C ALA A 311 -20.32 0.58 6.62
N ARG A 312 -19.94 0.66 7.91
CA ARG A 312 -19.29 1.83 8.49
C ARG A 312 -17.77 1.69 8.37
N PHE A 313 -17.07 2.81 8.19
CA PHE A 313 -15.61 2.80 8.17
C PHE A 313 -15.03 2.32 9.50
N PHE A 314 -13.91 1.62 9.42
CA PHE A 314 -13.17 1.17 10.61
C PHE A 314 -12.66 2.34 11.47
N SER A 315 -12.37 3.48 10.84
CA SER A 315 -11.74 4.65 11.45
C SER A 315 -12.42 5.95 11.01
N PRO A 316 -12.93 6.76 11.95
CA PRO A 316 -13.41 8.12 11.66
C PRO A 316 -12.35 9.01 11.02
N VAL A 317 -11.08 8.84 11.39
CA VAL A 317 -9.95 9.57 10.75
C VAL A 317 -9.86 9.21 9.27
N PHE A 318 -9.93 7.92 8.94
CA PHE A 318 -9.91 7.48 7.56
C PHE A 318 -11.17 7.92 6.79
N GLU A 319 -12.36 7.86 7.40
CA GLU A 319 -13.60 8.37 6.80
C GLU A 319 -13.48 9.87 6.44
N THR A 320 -12.98 10.68 7.36
CA THR A 320 -12.71 12.11 7.10
C THR A 320 -11.70 12.30 5.98
N PHE A 321 -10.65 11.46 5.94
CA PHE A 321 -9.71 11.47 4.81
C PHE A 321 -10.39 11.18 3.47
N VAL A 322 -11.29 10.18 3.40
CA VAL A 322 -12.04 9.85 2.18
C VAL A 322 -12.94 11.01 1.74
N LYS A 323 -13.61 11.69 2.70
CA LYS A 323 -14.39 12.91 2.42
C LYS A 323 -13.55 14.01 1.80
N LEU A 324 -12.28 14.12 2.17
CA LEU A 324 -11.33 15.07 1.58
C LEU A 324 -10.77 14.60 0.22
N GLN A 325 -10.88 13.31 -0.12
CA GLN A 325 -10.59 12.80 -1.47
C GLN A 325 -11.75 13.00 -2.43
N GLU A 326 -12.94 13.38 -1.92
CA GLU A 326 -14.04 13.75 -2.77
C GLU A 326 -13.57 14.92 -3.63
N LYS A 327 -13.32 14.61 -4.90
CA LYS A 327 -13.22 15.66 -5.89
C LYS A 327 -14.55 16.40 -5.86
N PRO A 328 -14.53 17.74 -5.91
CA PRO A 328 -15.73 18.52 -6.09
C PRO A 328 -16.41 18.05 -7.37
N THR A 329 -17.35 17.12 -7.21
CA THR A 329 -18.29 16.76 -8.25
C THR A 329 -18.92 18.05 -8.69
N GLY A 330 -18.93 18.33 -9.98
CA GLY A 330 -19.50 19.57 -10.50
C GLY A 330 -18.49 20.64 -10.88
N VAL A 331 -17.20 20.34 -11.08
CA VAL A 331 -16.41 21.14 -12.04
C VAL A 331 -17.12 21.07 -13.37
N VAL A 332 -17.79 22.16 -13.73
CA VAL A 332 -18.50 22.29 -15.01
C VAL A 332 -17.52 22.73 -16.07
N ASP A 333 -16.51 23.52 -15.70
CA ASP A 333 -15.61 24.19 -16.63
C ASP A 333 -14.29 24.57 -15.97
N ILE A 334 -13.18 24.48 -16.72
CA ILE A 334 -11.86 25.00 -16.36
C ILE A 334 -11.41 25.86 -17.53
N ARG A 335 -11.18 27.15 -17.29
CA ARG A 335 -10.75 28.10 -18.32
C ARG A 335 -9.59 28.97 -17.85
N CYS A 336 -8.75 29.43 -18.76
CA CYS A 336 -7.79 30.49 -18.43
C CYS A 336 -8.46 31.87 -18.52
N ASP A 337 -7.98 32.81 -17.70
CA ASP A 337 -8.33 34.23 -17.86
C ASP A 337 -7.71 34.82 -19.15
N GLU A 338 -8.24 35.95 -19.61
CA GLU A 338 -7.80 36.60 -20.86
C GLU A 338 -6.29 36.95 -20.86
N LEU A 339 -5.72 37.20 -19.68
CA LEU A 339 -4.31 37.55 -19.51
C LEU A 339 -3.40 36.32 -19.31
N GLN A 340 -3.97 35.11 -19.25
CA GLN A 340 -3.26 33.86 -18.93
C GLN A 340 -2.45 33.95 -17.63
N THR A 341 -2.96 34.71 -16.67
CA THR A 341 -2.38 34.87 -15.34
C THR A 341 -3.05 33.98 -14.30
N GLN A 342 -4.28 33.53 -14.57
CA GLN A 342 -5.09 32.75 -13.66
C GLN A 342 -5.84 31.64 -14.42
N VAL A 343 -6.16 30.56 -13.71
CA VAL A 343 -7.11 29.55 -14.14
C VAL A 343 -8.38 29.72 -13.33
N VAL A 344 -9.51 29.89 -13.99
CA VAL A 344 -10.83 29.95 -13.39
C VAL A 344 -11.43 28.55 -13.44
N VAL A 345 -11.71 27.99 -12.27
CA VAL A 345 -12.39 26.71 -12.11
C VAL A 345 -13.84 27.02 -11.70
N THR A 346 -14.81 26.55 -12.49
CA THR A 346 -16.23 26.74 -12.20
C THR A 346 -16.80 25.47 -11.59
N ILE A 347 -17.19 25.54 -10.31
CA ILE A 347 -17.76 24.42 -9.55
C ILE A 347 -19.18 24.80 -9.15
N HIS A 348 -20.20 24.08 -9.64
CA HIS A 348 -21.60 24.32 -9.25
C HIS A 348 -22.05 25.79 -9.26
N ASN A 349 -21.69 26.54 -10.31
CA ASN A 349 -21.96 27.98 -10.48
C ASN A 349 -21.20 28.93 -9.52
N SER A 350 -20.19 28.43 -8.81
CA SER A 350 -19.19 29.25 -8.13
C SER A 350 -17.88 29.24 -8.92
N GLU A 351 -17.29 30.41 -9.13
CA GLU A 351 -15.99 30.55 -9.78
C GLU A 351 -14.90 30.69 -8.73
N GLN A 352 -13.85 29.87 -8.84
CA GLN A 352 -12.62 30.00 -8.08
C GLN A 352 -11.48 30.33 -9.04
N SER A 353 -10.80 31.46 -8.79
CA SER A 353 -9.62 31.86 -9.56
C SER A 353 -8.35 31.42 -8.88
N ILE A 354 -7.57 30.58 -9.54
CA ILE A 354 -6.28 30.06 -9.07
C ILE A 354 -5.16 30.77 -9.83
N SER A 355 -4.22 31.39 -9.10
CA SER A 355 -3.10 32.12 -9.69
C SER A 355 -2.08 31.17 -10.31
N LEU A 356 -1.65 31.43 -11.55
CA LEU A 356 -0.58 30.68 -12.21
C LEU A 356 0.83 31.19 -11.80
N GLY A 357 0.95 31.72 -10.59
CA GLY A 357 2.21 32.19 -10.01
C GLY A 357 3.27 31.08 -9.98
N GLY A 358 4.53 31.44 -10.25
CA GLY A 358 5.65 30.51 -10.25
C GLY A 358 5.85 29.72 -11.56
N LEU A 359 4.89 29.75 -12.49
CA LEU A 359 5.10 29.27 -13.86
C LEU A 359 5.75 30.35 -14.73
N SER A 360 6.71 29.95 -15.57
CA SER A 360 7.23 30.83 -16.61
C SER A 360 6.12 31.16 -17.64
N GLN A 361 6.24 32.28 -18.34
CA GLN A 361 5.26 32.67 -19.38
C GLN A 361 5.02 31.55 -20.42
N ARG A 362 6.08 30.81 -20.78
CA ARG A 362 5.99 29.66 -21.68
C ARG A 362 5.13 28.53 -21.12
N LYS A 363 5.35 28.16 -19.85
CA LYS A 363 4.55 27.12 -19.20
C LYS A 363 3.08 27.54 -19.03
N ARG A 364 2.83 28.83 -18.75
CA ARG A 364 1.46 29.37 -18.68
C ARG A 364 0.72 29.24 -20.02
N ARG A 365 1.36 29.64 -21.12
CA ARG A 365 0.79 29.48 -22.48
C ARG A 365 0.46 28.02 -22.80
N LEU A 366 1.40 27.11 -22.54
CA LEU A 366 1.20 25.69 -22.78
C LEU A 366 0.05 25.12 -21.94
N LEU A 367 0.01 25.46 -20.64
CA LEU A 367 -1.05 25.01 -19.75
C LEU A 367 -2.42 25.55 -20.19
N CYS A 368 -2.52 26.85 -20.51
CA CYS A 368 -3.77 27.44 -20.97
C CYS A 368 -4.25 26.85 -22.29
N TYR A 369 -3.35 26.62 -23.25
CA TYR A 369 -3.73 25.96 -24.50
C TYR A 369 -4.24 24.53 -24.27
N LEU A 370 -3.59 23.78 -23.37
CA LEU A 370 -4.06 22.44 -22.99
C LEU A 370 -5.43 22.48 -22.30
N ILE A 371 -5.72 23.51 -21.50
CA ILE A 371 -7.02 23.72 -20.84
C ILE A 371 -8.09 24.11 -21.87
N GLU A 372 -7.78 25.00 -22.80
CA GLU A 372 -8.71 25.43 -23.87
C GLU A 372 -9.07 24.28 -24.83
N ASN A 373 -8.17 23.31 -24.99
CA ASN A 373 -8.37 22.09 -25.80
C ASN A 373 -8.55 20.86 -24.90
N GLN A 374 -9.25 21.04 -23.77
CA GLN A 374 -9.44 19.99 -22.78
C GLN A 374 -10.16 18.76 -23.34
N GLY A 375 -9.67 17.58 -22.96
CA GLY A 375 -10.21 16.32 -23.46
C GLY A 375 -9.78 15.98 -24.88
N GLU A 376 -9.01 16.81 -25.57
CA GLU A 376 -8.45 16.51 -26.90
C GLU A 376 -6.93 16.33 -26.84
N PRO A 377 -6.37 15.30 -27.51
CA PRO A 377 -4.93 15.16 -27.63
C PRO A 377 -4.37 16.32 -28.46
N CYS A 378 -3.50 17.12 -27.86
CA CYS A 378 -2.80 18.22 -28.52
C CYS A 378 -1.47 17.72 -29.11
N PRO A 379 -1.30 17.75 -30.45
CA PRO A 379 -0.06 17.38 -31.12
C PRO A 379 1.14 18.19 -30.64
N LYS A 380 2.30 17.53 -30.59
CA LYS A 380 3.56 18.15 -30.15
C LYS A 380 3.91 19.40 -30.96
N ASP A 381 3.73 19.37 -32.27
CA ASP A 381 4.04 20.50 -33.15
C ASP A 381 3.19 21.73 -32.82
N GLN A 382 1.90 21.53 -32.49
CA GLN A 382 1.00 22.61 -32.08
C GLN A 382 1.42 23.18 -30.72
N LEU A 383 1.75 22.31 -29.76
CA LEU A 383 2.24 22.74 -28.46
C LEU A 383 3.58 23.49 -28.58
N ILE A 384 4.47 23.06 -29.48
CA ILE A 384 5.72 23.76 -29.77
C ILE A 384 5.44 25.15 -30.36
N ALA A 385 4.52 25.28 -31.32
CA ALA A 385 4.13 26.58 -31.88
C ALA A 385 3.59 27.54 -30.81
N VAL A 386 2.78 27.03 -29.88
CA VAL A 386 2.21 27.81 -28.76
C VAL A 386 3.27 28.22 -27.74
N GLY A 387 4.17 27.31 -27.35
CA GLY A 387 5.20 27.56 -26.35
C GLY A 387 6.35 28.44 -26.86
N TRP A 388 6.60 28.46 -28.16
CA TRP A 388 7.74 29.12 -28.80
C TRP A 388 7.34 29.89 -30.08
N PRO A 389 6.46 30.89 -29.99
CA PRO A 389 5.94 31.57 -31.18
C PRO A 389 7.00 32.30 -32.00
N THR A 390 8.12 32.71 -31.39
CA THR A 390 9.24 33.40 -32.07
C THR A 390 10.38 32.46 -32.49
N ASP A 391 10.47 31.29 -31.87
CA ASP A 391 11.62 30.38 -32.01
C ASP A 391 11.24 29.11 -32.78
N PHE A 392 10.00 29.03 -33.29
CA PHE A 392 9.50 27.86 -34.04
C PHE A 392 10.40 27.52 -35.22
N GLU A 393 10.85 28.54 -35.97
CA GLU A 393 11.76 28.39 -37.11
C GLU A 393 13.18 27.96 -36.71
N GLN A 394 13.55 28.08 -35.42
CA GLN A 394 14.88 27.72 -34.91
C GLN A 394 15.00 26.23 -34.52
N GLY A 395 13.95 25.43 -34.71
CA GLY A 395 13.99 23.98 -34.52
C GLY A 395 13.95 23.56 -33.05
N VAL A 396 12.84 23.86 -32.36
CA VAL A 396 12.59 23.39 -30.99
C VAL A 396 12.41 21.88 -30.97
N THR A 397 13.12 21.18 -30.09
CA THR A 397 13.06 19.71 -30.00
C THR A 397 11.91 19.22 -29.10
N ASP A 398 11.40 18.02 -29.39
CA ASP A 398 10.47 17.28 -28.51
C ASP A 398 10.94 17.21 -27.05
N GLN A 399 12.25 17.09 -26.84
CA GLN A 399 12.83 17.04 -25.50
C GLN A 399 12.63 18.35 -24.74
N ALA A 400 12.70 19.49 -25.43
CA ALA A 400 12.43 20.79 -24.83
C ALA A 400 10.96 20.93 -24.42
N LEU A 401 10.02 20.46 -25.26
CA LEU A 401 8.60 20.37 -24.92
C LEU A 401 8.37 19.49 -23.69
N SER A 402 8.91 18.27 -23.69
CA SER A 402 8.77 17.33 -22.56
C SER A 402 9.23 17.96 -21.24
N ARG A 403 10.37 18.65 -21.23
CA ARG A 403 10.87 19.35 -20.02
C ARG A 403 9.90 20.44 -19.53
N GLN A 404 9.22 21.14 -20.42
CA GLN A 404 8.20 22.12 -20.00
C GLN A 404 6.97 21.41 -19.42
N ILE A 405 6.48 20.35 -20.07
CA ILE A 405 5.34 19.56 -19.59
C ILE A 405 5.63 18.93 -18.23
N ASP A 406 6.81 18.35 -18.03
CA ASP A 406 7.23 17.80 -16.73
C ASP A 406 7.30 18.89 -15.66
N GLY A 407 7.74 20.07 -16.05
CA GLY A 407 7.72 21.26 -15.21
C GLY A 407 6.30 21.71 -14.82
N ILE A 408 5.33 21.60 -15.73
CA ILE A 408 3.91 21.91 -15.46
C ILE A 408 3.32 20.83 -14.55
N ARG A 409 3.54 19.54 -14.83
CA ARG A 409 3.10 18.42 -13.97
C ARG A 409 3.64 18.54 -12.55
N SER A 410 4.91 18.90 -12.42
CA SER A 410 5.54 19.13 -11.11
C SER A 410 4.90 20.30 -10.37
N TRP A 411 4.62 21.40 -11.08
CA TRP A 411 3.91 22.53 -10.50
C TRP A 411 2.48 22.16 -10.09
N LEU A 412 1.71 21.48 -10.95
CA LEU A 412 0.35 21.00 -10.65
C LEU A 412 0.36 20.17 -9.37
N ARG A 413 1.27 19.19 -9.22
CA ARG A 413 1.38 18.38 -7.99
C ARG A 413 1.59 19.19 -6.71
N ASN A 414 2.22 20.36 -6.81
CA ASN A 414 2.45 21.24 -5.67
C ASN A 414 1.30 22.23 -5.46
N GLU A 415 0.56 22.58 -6.52
CA GLU A 415 -0.61 23.44 -6.46
C GLU A 415 -1.85 22.64 -6.07
N LYS A 416 -2.08 22.55 -4.76
CA LYS A 416 -3.16 21.74 -4.19
C LYS A 416 -4.52 22.16 -4.72
N GLU A 417 -4.77 23.42 -5.03
CA GLU A 417 -6.09 23.83 -5.49
C GLU A 417 -6.40 23.30 -6.89
N LEU A 418 -5.44 23.36 -7.83
CA LEU A 418 -5.69 22.96 -9.23
C LEU A 418 -5.44 21.47 -9.50
N SER A 419 -4.55 20.81 -8.75
CA SER A 419 -4.24 19.38 -8.93
C SER A 419 -5.43 18.45 -8.74
N HIS A 420 -6.45 18.85 -7.99
CA HIS A 420 -7.66 18.05 -7.84
C HIS A 420 -8.52 18.03 -9.10
N TYR A 421 -8.38 19.03 -9.98
CA TYR A 421 -9.27 19.21 -11.13
C TYR A 421 -8.60 18.96 -12.47
N LEU A 422 -7.28 19.05 -12.55
CA LEU A 422 -6.56 19.02 -13.82
C LEU A 422 -5.32 18.13 -13.76
N ALA A 423 -5.26 17.16 -14.67
CA ALA A 423 -4.05 16.40 -14.96
C ALA A 423 -3.62 16.58 -16.42
N ILE A 424 -2.32 16.37 -16.68
CA ILE A 424 -1.77 16.34 -18.05
C ILE A 424 -1.24 14.94 -18.32
N GLU A 425 -1.86 14.25 -19.26
CA GLU A 425 -1.50 12.90 -19.67
C GLU A 425 -0.69 12.91 -20.97
N THR A 426 0.20 11.93 -21.12
CA THR A 426 0.93 11.72 -22.37
C THR A 426 0.12 10.76 -23.23
N GLN A 427 -0.28 11.19 -24.43
CA GLN A 427 -0.92 10.33 -25.41
C GLN A 427 0.14 9.82 -26.39
N TRP A 428 0.47 8.53 -26.28
CA TRP A 428 1.58 7.92 -27.02
C TRP A 428 1.38 8.05 -28.53
N GLY A 429 2.29 8.77 -29.19
CA GLY A 429 2.23 9.03 -30.64
C GLY A 429 1.38 10.25 -31.03
N GLU A 430 0.56 10.78 -30.12
CA GLU A 430 -0.40 11.85 -30.42
C GLU A 430 -0.06 13.17 -29.73
N GLY A 431 0.65 13.15 -28.60
CA GLY A 431 1.11 14.36 -27.90
C GLY A 431 0.71 14.37 -26.42
N TYR A 432 0.07 15.45 -25.99
CA TYR A 432 -0.34 15.65 -24.60
C TYR A 432 -1.79 16.11 -24.52
N GLN A 433 -2.48 15.72 -23.46
CA GLN A 433 -3.90 16.03 -23.26
C GLN A 433 -4.10 16.53 -21.84
N SER A 434 -4.93 17.56 -21.66
CA SER A 434 -5.45 17.87 -20.34
C SER A 434 -6.72 17.08 -20.07
N VAL A 435 -6.82 16.53 -18.87
CA VAL A 435 -7.96 15.72 -18.43
C VAL A 435 -8.52 16.37 -17.17
N VAL A 436 -9.84 16.64 -17.17
CA VAL A 436 -10.52 16.99 -15.93
C VAL A 436 -10.49 15.78 -15.04
N THR A 437 -9.79 15.88 -13.92
CA THR A 437 -9.84 14.85 -12.90
C THR A 437 -11.10 15.09 -12.08
N GLY A 438 -12.21 14.48 -12.49
CA GLY A 438 -13.51 14.51 -11.80
C GLY A 438 -13.66 13.47 -10.70
#